data_AF-A0A7Y4L7P8-F1
#
_entry.id   AF-A0A7Y4L7P8-F1
#
_cell.length_a   1.000
_cell.length_b   1.000
_cell.length_c   1.000
_cell.angle_alpha   90.00
_cell.angle_beta   90.00
_cell.angle_gamma   90.00
#
_symmetry.space_group_name_H-M   'P 1'
#
loop_
_entity.id
_entity.type
_entity.pdbx_description
1 polymer ?
#
loop_
_entity_poly.entity_id
_entity_poly.type
_entity_poly.pdbx_seq_one_letter_code
_entity_poly.pdbx_strand_id
1 'polypeptide(L)'
;MAAKVKVKLNPAGMQAMLKSRGIAQAVHARAEEVAARARQDAAIVRHELQDAVDVEDVITDRAVSIVAIAHPAGRGIEGKHSSLTKAVTG
;
A
#
# COMPACT_ATOMS: atom_id res chain seq x y z
N MET A 1 -2.30 -39.58 28.43
CA MET A 1 -2.91 -38.29 28.03
C MET A 1 -1.81 -37.38 27.51
N ALA A 2 -1.84 -36.97 26.24
CA ALA A 2 -0.83 -36.05 25.70
C ALA A 2 -1.09 -34.63 26.24
N ALA A 3 -0.07 -34.02 26.84
CA ALA A 3 -0.16 -32.65 27.33
C ALA A 3 -0.43 -31.69 26.16
N LYS A 4 -1.49 -30.87 26.27
CA LYS A 4 -1.75 -29.80 25.29
C LYS A 4 -0.63 -28.76 25.38
N VAL A 5 0.25 -28.76 24.38
CA VAL A 5 1.27 -27.72 24.22
C VAL A 5 0.58 -26.40 23.89
N LYS A 6 0.76 -25.39 24.76
CA LYS A 6 0.28 -24.04 24.51
C LYS A 6 1.35 -23.28 23.74
N VAL A 7 1.09 -23.03 22.46
CA VAL A 7 1.93 -22.14 21.64
C VAL A 7 1.58 -20.70 21.99
N LYS A 8 2.58 -19.87 22.30
CA LYS A 8 2.45 -18.43 22.46
C LYS A 8 3.18 -17.74 21.31
N LEU A 9 2.52 -16.75 20.71
CA LEU A 9 3.18 -15.88 19.74
C LEU A 9 4.28 -15.09 20.45
N ASN A 10 5.44 -14.98 19.79
CA ASN A 10 6.54 -14.13 20.24
C ASN A 10 6.33 -12.71 19.69
N PRO A 11 5.86 -11.73 20.49
CA PRO A 11 5.52 -10.41 19.98
C PRO A 11 6.75 -9.67 19.43
N ALA A 12 7.91 -9.82 20.09
CA ALA A 12 9.15 -9.21 19.65
C ALA A 12 9.62 -9.79 18.31
N GLY A 13 9.52 -11.11 18.14
CA GLY A 13 9.83 -11.79 16.88
C GLY A 13 8.91 -11.37 15.75
N MET A 14 7.61 -11.24 16.02
CA MET A 14 6.63 -10.75 15.05
C MET A 14 6.93 -9.30 14.64
N GLN A 15 7.22 -8.43 15.60
CA GLN A 15 7.56 -7.03 15.31
C GLN A 15 8.84 -6.91 14.47
N ALA A 16 9.87 -7.71 14.78
CA ALA A 16 11.09 -7.75 13.98
C ALA A 16 10.83 -8.22 12.54
N MET A 17 9.96 -9.21 12.36
CA MET A 17 9.56 -9.71 11.06
C MET A 17 8.80 -8.65 10.25
N LEU A 18 7.85 -7.93 10.87
CA LEU A 18 7.08 -6.88 10.21
C LEU A 18 7.90 -5.66 9.78
N LYS A 19 9.09 -5.47 10.38
CA LYS A 19 10.07 -4.45 10.00
C LYS A 19 11.17 -4.98 9.09
N SER A 20 11.12 -6.26 8.74
CA SER A 20 12.15 -6.89 7.91
C SER A 20 12.15 -6.33 6.49
N ARG A 21 13.32 -6.34 5.86
CA ARG A 21 13.49 -5.91 4.47
C ARG A 21 12.60 -6.69 3.50
N GLY A 22 12.41 -7.99 3.72
CA GLY A 22 11.57 -8.82 2.87
C GLY A 22 10.11 -8.38 2.89
N ILE A 23 9.56 -8.07 4.08
CA ILE A 23 8.21 -7.52 4.20
C ILE A 23 8.12 -6.14 3.57
N ALA A 24 9.11 -5.25 3.81
CA ALA A 24 9.12 -3.94 3.19
C ALA A 24 9.09 -4.01 1.66
N GLN A 25 9.89 -4.89 1.06
CA GLN A 25 9.90 -5.11 -0.38
C GLN A 25 8.57 -5.65 -0.91
N ALA A 26 7.94 -6.58 -0.18
CA ALA A 26 6.65 -7.13 -0.57
C ALA A 26 5.54 -6.06 -0.51
N VAL A 27 5.54 -5.22 0.53
CA VAL A 27 4.58 -4.11 0.68
C VAL A 27 4.80 -3.07 -0.42
N HIS A 28 6.05 -2.69 -0.68
CA HIS A 28 6.40 -1.75 -1.74
C HIS A 28 5.99 -2.27 -3.12
N ALA A 29 6.30 -3.53 -3.44
CA ALA A 29 5.91 -4.15 -4.71
C ALA A 29 4.38 -4.10 -4.92
N ARG A 30 3.61 -4.41 -3.86
CA ARG A 30 2.15 -4.29 -3.93
C ARG A 30 1.69 -2.84 -4.10
N ALA A 31 2.36 -1.89 -3.46
CA ALA A 31 2.05 -0.47 -3.63
C ALA A 31 2.32 0.02 -5.07
N GLU A 32 3.41 -0.42 -5.70
CA GLU A 32 3.69 -0.12 -7.11
C GLU A 32 2.65 -0.75 -8.06
N GLU A 33 2.15 -1.96 -7.77
CA GLU A 33 1.04 -2.54 -8.55
C GLU A 33 -0.23 -1.69 -8.46
N VAL A 34 -0.57 -1.23 -7.25
CA VAL A 34 -1.71 -0.33 -7.03
C VAL A 34 -1.50 1.01 -7.73
N ALA A 35 -0.29 1.58 -7.63
CA ALA A 35 0.07 2.82 -8.30
C ALA A 35 -0.05 2.68 -9.83
N ALA A 36 0.47 1.60 -10.41
CA ALA A 36 0.36 1.34 -11.85
C ALA A 36 -1.10 1.29 -12.32
N ARG A 37 -2.00 0.64 -11.56
CA ARG A 37 -3.43 0.61 -11.87
C ARG A 37 -4.08 1.98 -11.72
N ALA A 38 -3.74 2.72 -10.67
CA ALA A 38 -4.23 4.08 -10.47
C ALA A 38 -3.78 5.02 -11.61
N ARG A 39 -2.53 4.88 -12.08
CA ARG A 39 -1.97 5.62 -13.23
C ARG A 39 -2.72 5.29 -14.53
N GLN A 40 -3.07 4.03 -14.74
CA GLN A 40 -3.86 3.60 -15.91
C GLN A 40 -5.28 4.17 -15.89
N ASP A 41 -5.97 4.15 -14.75
CA ASP A 41 -7.31 4.76 -14.60
C ASP A 41 -7.23 6.30 -14.74
N ALA A 42 -6.20 6.92 -14.17
CA ALA A 42 -5.95 8.34 -14.26
C ALA A 42 -5.74 8.81 -15.71
N ALA A 43 -5.03 8.03 -16.53
CA ALA A 43 -4.83 8.32 -17.96
C ALA A 43 -6.15 8.36 -18.75
N ILE A 44 -7.17 7.61 -18.31
CA ILE A 44 -8.52 7.59 -18.91
C ILE A 44 -9.32 8.83 -18.49
N VAL A 45 -9.13 9.31 -17.26
CA VAL A 45 -9.91 10.41 -16.69
C VAL A 45 -9.34 11.79 -17.07
N ARG A 46 -8.01 11.99 -16.95
CA ARG A 46 -7.24 13.17 -17.42
C ARG A 46 -5.76 12.82 -17.54
N HIS A 47 -5.18 12.89 -18.74
CA HIS A 47 -3.74 12.61 -19.00
C HIS A 47 -2.77 13.30 -18.02
N GLU A 48 -3.13 14.47 -17.47
CA GLU A 48 -2.33 15.24 -16.51
C GLU A 48 -2.10 14.57 -15.14
N LEU A 49 -2.82 13.48 -14.83
CA LEU A 49 -2.75 12.81 -13.52
C LEU A 49 -1.87 11.56 -13.51
N GLN A 50 -1.44 11.08 -14.67
CA GLN A 50 -0.64 9.86 -14.77
C GLN A 50 0.69 10.00 -14.02
N ASP A 51 1.31 11.18 -14.10
CA ASP A 51 2.57 11.48 -13.42
C ASP A 51 2.39 11.98 -11.98
N ALA A 52 1.15 12.09 -11.51
CA ALA A 52 0.83 12.60 -10.18
C ALA A 52 0.55 11.50 -9.15
N VAL A 53 0.79 10.22 -9.48
CA VAL A 53 0.63 9.11 -8.53
C VAL A 53 2.00 8.69 -8.01
N ASP A 54 2.23 8.95 -6.73
CA ASP A 54 3.48 8.69 -6.03
C ASP A 54 3.35 7.52 -5.06
N VAL A 55 4.46 6.82 -4.86
CA VAL A 55 4.64 5.79 -3.84
C VAL A 55 5.70 6.24 -2.86
N GLU A 56 5.38 6.26 -1.58
CA GLU A 56 6.30 6.63 -0.50
C GLU A 56 6.38 5.51 0.54
N ASP A 57 7.59 5.06 0.85
CA ASP A 57 7.81 4.06 1.89
C ASP A 57 8.08 4.72 3.24
N VAL A 58 7.36 4.29 4.27
CA VAL A 58 7.51 4.78 5.64
C VAL A 58 7.63 3.60 6.59
N ILE A 59 8.50 3.72 7.59
CA ILE A 59 8.63 2.72 8.65
C ILE A 59 8.00 3.26 9.92
N THR A 60 6.97 2.59 10.40
CA THR A 60 6.31 2.88 11.68
C THR A 60 6.60 1.76 12.69
N ASP A 61 5.56 1.17 13.27
CA ASP A 61 5.58 -0.11 13.96
C ASP A 61 5.81 -1.31 13.02
N ARG A 62 5.60 -1.12 11.70
CA ARG A 62 5.78 -2.10 10.61
C ARG A 62 6.20 -1.39 9.31
N ALA A 63 6.56 -2.14 8.28
CA ALA A 63 6.75 -1.58 6.94
C ALA A 63 5.41 -1.13 6.35
N VAL A 64 5.38 0.09 5.82
CA VAL A 64 4.21 0.70 5.19
C VAL A 64 4.65 1.36 3.89
N SER A 65 3.83 1.24 2.85
CA SER A 65 3.96 2.03 1.63
C SER A 65 2.66 2.79 1.41
N ILE A 66 2.78 4.07 1.10
CA ILE A 66 1.68 5.01 0.88
C ILE A 66 1.60 5.24 -0.62
N VAL A 67 0.40 5.09 -1.20
CA VAL A 67 0.11 5.47 -2.59
C VAL A 67 -0.77 6.70 -2.56
N ALA A 68 -0.33 7.79 -3.19
CA ALA A 68 -1.03 9.07 -3.13
C ALA A 68 -1.15 9.71 -4.52
N ILE A 69 -2.26 10.43 -4.74
CA ILE A 69 -2.39 11.37 -5.87
C ILE A 69 -1.82 12.72 -5.41
N ALA A 70 -0.55 12.99 -5.73
CA ALA A 70 0.17 14.22 -5.45
C ALA A 70 -0.25 15.38 -6.38
N HIS A 71 -1.55 15.58 -6.54
CA HIS A 71 -2.13 16.67 -7.33
C HIS A 71 -3.11 17.51 -6.47
N PRO A 72 -3.16 18.85 -6.61
CA PRO A 72 -4.10 19.68 -5.85
C PRO A 72 -5.58 19.26 -6.01
N ALA A 73 -5.94 18.78 -7.21
CA ALA A 73 -7.28 18.27 -7.49
C ALA A 73 -7.52 16.82 -7.01
N GLY A 74 -6.51 16.14 -6.45
CA GLY A 74 -6.52 14.70 -6.14
C GLY A 74 -7.68 14.28 -5.24
N ARG A 75 -8.02 15.08 -4.22
CA ARG A 75 -9.19 14.83 -3.36
C ARG A 75 -10.50 14.83 -4.12
N GLY A 76 -10.67 15.77 -5.07
CA GLY A 76 -11.87 15.86 -5.88
C GLY A 76 -11.99 14.71 -6.87
N ILE A 77 -10.85 14.22 -7.37
CA ILE A 77 -10.79 13.06 -8.27
C ILE A 77 -11.16 11.80 -7.52
N GLU A 78 -10.56 11.54 -6.36
CA GLU A 78 -10.91 10.37 -5.54
C GLU A 78 -12.38 10.40 -5.13
N GLY A 79 -12.90 11.57 -4.73
CA GLY A 79 -14.31 11.70 -4.35
C GLY A 79 -15.29 11.44 -5.50
N LYS A 80 -14.90 11.66 -6.75
CA LYS A 80 -15.78 11.47 -7.92
C LYS A 80 -15.60 10.12 -8.61
N HIS A 81 -14.36 9.64 -8.67
CA HIS A 81 -13.98 8.49 -9.50
C HIS A 81 -13.53 7.29 -8.68
N SER A 82 -13.20 7.49 -7.40
CA SER A 82 -12.70 6.45 -6.49
C SER A 82 -11.51 5.68 -7.07
N SER A 83 -10.60 6.39 -7.75
CA SER A 83 -9.51 5.80 -8.53
C SER A 83 -8.55 4.99 -7.66
N LEU A 84 -8.15 5.50 -6.49
CA LEU A 84 -7.30 4.75 -5.55
C LEU A 84 -8.07 3.57 -4.96
N THR A 85 -9.32 3.79 -4.54
CA THR A 85 -10.15 2.73 -3.97
C THR A 85 -10.30 1.55 -4.95
N LYS A 86 -10.57 1.83 -6.22
CA LYS A 86 -10.66 0.82 -7.28
C LYS A 86 -9.33 0.11 -7.52
N ALA A 87 -8.23 0.87 -7.57
CA ALA A 87 -6.89 0.33 -7.81
C ALA A 87 -6.45 -0.66 -6.72
N VAL A 88 -6.88 -0.45 -5.48
CA VAL A 88 -6.63 -1.35 -4.34
C VAL A 88 -7.40 -2.67 -4.47
N THR A 89 -8.67 -2.61 -4.89
CA THR A 89 -9.56 -3.77 -4.96
C THR A 89 -9.45 -4.60 -6.24
N GLY A 90 -8.85 -4.04 -7.30
CA GLY A 90 -8.69 -4.71 -8.60
C GLY A 90 -7.52 -5.70 -8.66
#